data_AF-A0A3G6RGF5-F1
#
_entry.id   AF-A0A3G6RGF5-F1
#
_cell.length_a   1.000
_cell.length_b   1.000
_cell.length_c   1.000
_cell.angle_alpha   90.00
_cell.angle_beta   90.00
_cell.angle_gamma   90.00
#
_symmetry.space_group_name_H-M   'P 1'
#
loop_
_entity.id
_entity.type
_entity.pdbx_description
1 polymer ?
#
loop_
_entity_poly.entity_id
_entity_poly.type
_entity_poly.pdbx_seq_one_letter_code
_entity_poly.pdbx_strand_id
1 'polypeptide(L)'
;MNEKIIQRINTLGGNTDAVSRDKNFFENWRSISFNHHLYDKDWDVYGIDKFHDSHKELYQNDREKFFENLIEHYFSNHEQPYGQYFVKDWLFTPFKENTEDYGELDGFVEENELKEIIDGSKMELLCIFYFYGYPDHFFVCTTDPDQSNPKVYSTDHEVYFEEIENKGNMETFLDRFMTKEEFREVVTEYLGGKLVE
;
A
#
# COMPACT_ATOMS: atom_id res chain seq x y z
N MET A 1 4.86 -14.98 8.31
CA MET A 1 4.14 -14.61 7.06
C MET A 1 3.80 -15.86 6.26
N ASN A 2 2.55 -16.00 5.83
CA ASN A 2 2.09 -17.17 5.08
C ASN A 2 2.54 -17.14 3.60
N GLU A 3 2.46 -18.27 2.90
CA GLU A 3 2.94 -18.40 1.51
C GLU A 3 2.10 -17.60 0.51
N LYS A 4 0.81 -17.40 0.76
CA LYS A 4 -0.06 -16.67 -0.16
C LYS A 4 0.27 -15.19 -0.19
N ILE A 5 0.56 -14.58 0.96
CA ILE A 5 1.06 -13.20 1.05
C ILE A 5 2.38 -13.07 0.28
N ILE A 6 3.31 -14.01 0.47
CA ILE A 6 4.61 -14.01 -0.22
C ILE A 6 4.40 -14.09 -1.74
N GLN A 7 3.57 -15.02 -2.21
CA GLN A 7 3.25 -15.16 -3.64
C GLN A 7 2.58 -13.91 -4.19
N ARG A 8 1.66 -13.31 -3.44
CA ARG A 8 0.98 -12.09 -3.83
C ARG A 8 1.94 -10.91 -3.94
N ILE A 9 2.83 -10.71 -2.97
CA ILE A 9 3.87 -9.66 -3.02
C ILE A 9 4.76 -9.83 -4.25
N ASN A 10 5.20 -11.06 -4.56
CA ASN A 10 5.99 -11.32 -5.77
C ASN A 10 5.21 -11.04 -7.06
N THR A 11 3.92 -11.38 -7.09
CA THR A 11 3.02 -11.09 -8.22
C THR A 11 2.83 -9.58 -8.42
N LEU A 12 2.83 -8.82 -7.32
CA LEU A 12 2.81 -7.36 -7.32
C LEU A 12 4.20 -6.74 -7.57
N GLY A 13 5.25 -7.52 -7.87
CA GLY A 13 6.58 -7.02 -8.20
C GLY A 13 7.49 -6.70 -7.01
N GLY A 14 7.10 -7.08 -5.79
CA GLY A 14 7.96 -7.00 -4.61
C GLY A 14 8.96 -8.16 -4.53
N ASN A 15 10.13 -7.92 -3.94
CA ASN A 15 11.12 -8.96 -3.67
C ASN A 15 10.90 -9.54 -2.26
N THR A 16 10.80 -10.87 -2.16
CA THR A 16 10.63 -11.59 -0.89
C THR A 16 11.77 -12.55 -0.56
N ASP A 17 12.93 -12.45 -1.22
CA ASP A 17 14.03 -13.43 -1.11
C ASP A 17 14.57 -13.58 0.33
N ALA A 18 14.47 -12.51 1.13
CA ALA A 18 14.96 -12.46 2.51
C ALA A 18 13.89 -12.82 3.57
N VAL A 19 12.67 -13.17 3.14
CA VAL A 19 11.58 -13.63 4.01
C VAL A 19 11.90 -15.03 4.54
N SER A 20 11.67 -15.25 5.84
CA SER A 20 11.93 -16.53 6.51
C SER A 20 10.75 -16.94 7.40
N ARG A 21 10.51 -18.25 7.49
CA ARG A 21 9.53 -18.84 8.40
C ARG A 21 9.90 -18.69 9.88
N ASP A 22 11.18 -18.47 10.18
CA ASP A 22 11.67 -18.31 11.56
C ASP A 22 11.45 -16.88 12.11
N LYS A 23 11.09 -15.93 11.23
CA LYS A 23 10.83 -14.53 11.55
C LYS A 23 9.34 -14.28 11.76
N ASN A 24 9.02 -13.32 12.63
CA ASN A 24 7.65 -12.85 12.79
C ASN A 24 7.19 -12.00 11.59
N PHE A 25 5.95 -11.50 11.59
CA PHE A 25 5.45 -10.70 10.46
C PHE A 25 6.27 -9.42 10.27
N PHE A 26 6.51 -8.66 11.34
CA PHE A 26 7.24 -7.40 11.31
C PHE A 26 8.65 -7.56 10.74
N GLU A 27 9.41 -8.54 11.20
CA GLU A 27 10.76 -8.83 10.72
C GLU A 27 10.78 -9.24 9.24
N ASN A 28 9.75 -9.96 8.79
CA ASN A 28 9.62 -10.34 7.38
C ASN A 28 9.23 -9.16 6.50
N TRP A 29 8.31 -8.31 6.94
CA TRP A 29 7.90 -7.12 6.20
C TRP A 29 9.08 -6.19 5.92
N ARG A 30 9.93 -5.94 6.93
CA ARG A 30 11.16 -5.14 6.78
C ARG A 30 12.22 -5.72 5.84
N SER A 31 12.09 -7.01 5.51
CA SER A 31 13.00 -7.68 4.57
C SER A 31 12.49 -7.69 3.13
N ILE A 32 11.25 -7.22 2.92
CA ILE A 32 10.64 -7.08 1.60
C ILE A 32 11.01 -5.72 1.03
N SER A 33 11.22 -5.67 -0.28
CA SER A 33 11.46 -4.42 -0.99
C SER A 33 10.60 -4.32 -2.24
N PHE A 34 10.14 -3.11 -2.53
CA PHE A 34 9.49 -2.75 -3.78
C PHE A 34 10.31 -1.66 -4.45
N ASN A 35 10.57 -1.81 -5.74
CA ASN A 35 11.28 -0.80 -6.54
C ASN A 35 10.30 0.17 -7.25
N HIS A 36 9.02 0.06 -6.93
CA HIS A 36 7.93 0.82 -7.50
C HIS A 36 6.75 0.87 -6.53
N HIS A 37 5.77 1.71 -6.85
CA HIS A 37 4.56 1.85 -6.06
C HIS A 37 3.47 0.86 -6.50
N LEU A 38 2.41 0.76 -5.70
CA LEU A 38 1.25 -0.08 -5.99
C LEU A 38 0.02 0.78 -6.31
N TYR A 39 -0.92 0.25 -7.08
CA TYR A 39 -2.15 0.94 -7.46
C TYR A 39 -3.34 0.04 -7.10
N ASP A 40 -4.33 0.59 -6.40
CA ASP A 40 -5.57 -0.12 -6.07
C ASP A 40 -6.41 -0.33 -7.35
N LYS A 41 -7.19 -1.40 -7.39
CA LYS A 41 -8.16 -1.67 -8.47
C LYS A 41 -9.22 -0.58 -8.61
N ASP A 42 -9.53 0.15 -7.54
CA ASP A 42 -10.43 1.29 -7.55
C ASP A 42 -9.73 2.62 -7.94
N TRP A 43 -8.53 2.57 -8.52
CA TRP A 43 -7.76 3.75 -8.92
C TRP A 43 -8.42 4.55 -10.07
N ASP A 44 -8.62 5.85 -9.87
CA ASP A 44 -9.25 6.77 -10.85
C ASP A 44 -8.34 7.21 -12.01
N VAL A 45 -7.40 6.36 -12.44
CA VAL A 45 -6.53 6.59 -13.62
C VAL A 45 -5.81 7.95 -13.66
N TYR A 46 -5.47 8.49 -12.50
CA TYR A 46 -4.88 9.83 -12.37
C TYR A 46 -3.60 9.99 -13.20
N GLY A 47 -3.57 11.03 -14.04
CA GLY A 47 -2.40 11.38 -14.87
C GLY A 47 -2.35 10.68 -16.22
N ILE A 48 -3.22 9.71 -16.50
CA ILE A 48 -3.21 8.95 -17.77
C ILE A 48 -3.43 9.87 -18.96
N ASP A 49 -4.37 10.82 -18.86
CA ASP A 49 -4.62 11.80 -19.93
C ASP A 49 -3.39 12.63 -20.24
N LYS A 50 -2.72 13.13 -19.21
CA LYS A 50 -1.51 13.94 -19.37
C LYS A 50 -0.39 13.13 -20.04
N PHE A 51 -0.22 11.87 -19.63
CA PHE A 51 0.78 10.99 -20.22
C PHE A 51 0.44 10.64 -21.67
N HIS A 52 -0.82 10.32 -21.96
CA HIS A 52 -1.30 10.06 -23.31
C HIS A 52 -1.11 11.29 -24.20
N ASP A 53 -1.45 12.48 -23.70
CA ASP A 53 -1.36 13.73 -24.46
C ASP A 53 0.08 14.09 -24.85
N SER A 54 1.04 13.82 -23.97
CA SER A 54 2.46 14.03 -24.27
C SER A 54 3.09 12.95 -25.18
N HIS A 55 2.39 11.83 -25.41
CA HIS A 55 2.89 10.70 -26.18
C HIS A 55 1.92 10.22 -27.28
N LYS A 56 1.02 11.09 -27.77
CA LYS A 56 -0.02 10.73 -28.78
C LYS A 56 0.57 10.09 -30.03
N GLU A 57 1.67 10.62 -30.53
CA GLU A 57 2.32 10.07 -31.73
C GLU A 57 2.83 8.64 -31.48
N LEU A 58 3.38 8.36 -30.30
CA LEU A 58 3.81 7.02 -29.94
C LEU A 58 2.62 6.09 -29.80
N TYR A 59 1.54 6.53 -29.16
CA TYR A 59 0.31 5.75 -29.04
C TYR A 59 -0.29 5.34 -30.40
N GLN A 60 -0.23 6.24 -31.39
CA GLN A 60 -0.75 5.99 -32.74
C GLN A 60 0.16 5.08 -33.58
N ASN A 61 1.48 5.25 -33.46
CA ASN A 61 2.45 4.58 -34.33
C ASN A 61 2.99 3.27 -33.75
N ASP A 62 3.10 3.16 -32.42
CA ASP A 62 3.63 1.99 -31.71
C ASP A 62 2.98 1.86 -30.32
N ARG A 63 1.81 1.23 -30.31
CA ARG A 63 0.97 1.11 -29.12
C ARG A 63 1.62 0.25 -28.03
N GLU A 64 2.37 -0.79 -28.39
CA GLU A 64 3.08 -1.61 -27.40
C GLU A 64 4.18 -0.79 -26.71
N LYS A 65 4.99 -0.06 -27.48
CA LYS A 65 6.04 0.81 -26.91
C LYS A 65 5.46 1.90 -26.03
N PHE A 66 4.29 2.45 -26.38
CA PHE A 66 3.57 3.38 -25.51
C PHE A 66 3.25 2.76 -24.15
N PHE A 67 2.66 1.55 -24.13
CA PHE A 67 2.29 0.90 -22.87
C PHE A 67 3.50 0.46 -22.06
N GLU A 68 4.59 0.03 -22.70
CA GLU A 68 5.86 -0.23 -22.00
C GLU A 68 6.35 1.02 -21.26
N ASN A 69 6.42 2.16 -21.95
CA ASN A 69 6.86 3.43 -21.35
C ASN A 69 5.90 3.91 -20.26
N LEU A 70 4.60 3.68 -20.44
CA LEU A 70 3.57 4.03 -19.45
C LEU A 70 3.74 3.20 -18.18
N ILE A 71 3.91 1.88 -18.30
CA ILE A 71 4.17 1.02 -17.15
C ILE A 71 5.48 1.40 -16.48
N GLU A 72 6.55 1.68 -17.23
CA GLU A 72 7.82 2.14 -16.65
C GLU A 72 7.67 3.47 -15.90
N HIS A 73 6.85 4.40 -16.40
CA HIS A 73 6.59 5.67 -15.74
C HIS A 73 5.84 5.49 -14.41
N TYR A 74 4.72 4.77 -14.40
CA TYR A 74 3.88 4.59 -13.20
C TYR A 74 4.47 3.60 -12.19
N PHE A 75 5.15 2.55 -12.65
CA PHE A 75 5.82 1.56 -11.82
C PHE A 75 7.32 1.86 -11.70
N SER A 76 7.63 3.10 -11.35
CA SER A 76 8.98 3.55 -10.97
C SER A 76 8.99 4.16 -9.57
N ASN A 77 10.19 4.31 -8.99
CA ASN A 77 10.36 5.00 -7.72
C ASN A 77 10.30 6.52 -7.92
N HIS A 78 9.10 7.10 -7.73
CA HIS A 78 8.83 8.52 -7.99
C HIS A 78 7.90 9.13 -6.92
N GLU A 79 7.81 10.46 -6.81
CA GLU A 79 6.98 11.12 -5.76
C GLU A 79 5.71 11.78 -6.31
N GLN A 80 5.53 11.81 -7.64
CA GLN A 80 4.36 12.42 -8.29
C GLN A 80 3.05 11.79 -7.82
N PRO A 81 2.02 12.57 -7.46
CA PRO A 81 0.79 12.07 -6.88
C PRO A 81 -0.16 11.52 -7.95
N TYR A 82 0.03 10.26 -8.33
CA TYR A 82 -0.85 9.55 -9.25
C TYR A 82 -1.81 8.60 -8.51
N GLY A 83 -2.06 8.80 -7.21
CA GLY A 83 -2.94 7.92 -6.43
C GLY A 83 -2.31 6.57 -6.08
N GLN A 84 -0.98 6.49 -6.10
CA GLN A 84 -0.24 5.29 -5.78
C GLN A 84 -0.07 5.09 -4.26
N TYR A 85 -0.01 3.83 -3.86
CA TYR A 85 0.34 3.40 -2.52
C TYR A 85 1.84 3.20 -2.43
N PHE A 86 2.43 3.85 -1.44
CA PHE A 86 3.83 3.75 -1.11
C PHE A 86 4.02 2.70 -0.02
N VAL A 87 4.96 1.79 -0.22
CA VAL A 87 5.32 0.79 0.78
C VAL A 87 6.19 1.43 1.87
N LYS A 88 5.90 1.13 3.12
CA LYS A 88 6.62 1.66 4.30
C LYS A 88 6.99 0.55 5.27
N ASP A 89 7.96 0.86 6.12
CA ASP A 89 8.39 0.00 7.22
C ASP A 89 8.52 0.78 8.54
N TRP A 90 7.75 1.86 8.69
CA TRP A 90 7.83 2.77 9.83
C TRP A 90 7.13 2.15 11.05
N LEU A 91 7.89 2.01 12.14
CA LEU A 91 7.36 1.56 13.42
C LEU A 91 6.85 2.78 14.20
N PHE A 92 5.55 2.81 14.45
CA PHE A 92 4.85 3.83 15.22
C PHE A 92 4.54 3.32 16.63
N THR A 93 5.00 4.04 17.64
CA THR A 93 4.98 3.60 19.04
C THR A 93 4.46 4.66 20.03
N PRO A 94 3.20 5.10 19.87
CA PRO A 94 2.67 6.28 20.54
C PRO A 94 2.60 6.16 22.08
N PHE A 95 2.49 4.95 22.61
CA PHE A 95 2.32 4.69 24.04
C PHE A 95 3.57 4.12 24.73
N LYS A 96 4.72 4.14 24.07
CA LYS A 96 5.97 3.58 24.59
C LYS A 96 6.94 4.67 25.03
N GLU A 97 7.11 4.85 26.33
CA GLU A 97 8.05 5.86 26.85
C GLU A 97 9.45 5.73 26.22
N ASN A 98 10.06 6.88 25.93
CA ASN A 98 11.40 7.02 25.33
C ASN A 98 11.52 6.55 23.86
N THR A 99 10.42 6.47 23.11
CA THR A 99 10.45 6.40 21.63
C THR A 99 10.16 7.76 21.00
N GLU A 100 10.43 7.88 19.70
CA GLU A 100 10.23 9.12 18.94
C GLU A 100 8.75 9.53 18.89
N ASP A 101 7.85 8.57 18.74
CA ASP A 101 6.42 8.83 18.61
C ASP A 101 5.68 8.95 19.97
N TYR A 102 6.40 8.86 21.10
CA TYR A 102 5.75 8.82 22.40
C TYR A 102 4.96 10.11 22.68
N GLY A 103 3.66 9.97 22.94
CA GLY A 103 2.75 11.09 23.19
C GLY A 103 2.17 11.75 21.93
N GLU A 104 2.45 11.24 20.73
CA GLU A 104 1.87 11.76 19.47
C GLU A 104 0.33 11.68 19.45
N LEU A 105 -0.27 10.78 20.25
CA LEU A 105 -1.73 10.63 20.37
C LEU A 105 -2.31 11.27 21.64
N ASP A 106 -1.50 11.98 22.44
CA ASP A 106 -1.94 12.58 23.70
C ASP A 106 -3.08 13.59 23.47
N GLY A 107 -4.22 13.34 24.10
CA GLY A 107 -5.41 14.20 23.97
C GLY A 107 -6.30 13.88 22.75
N PHE A 108 -5.92 12.91 21.92
CA PHE A 108 -6.73 12.41 20.81
C PHE A 108 -7.35 11.05 21.12
N VAL A 109 -6.53 10.06 21.53
CA VAL A 109 -7.00 8.70 21.86
C VAL A 109 -6.15 8.05 22.94
N GLU A 110 -6.79 7.27 23.81
CA GLU A 110 -6.13 6.53 24.88
C GLU A 110 -5.75 5.11 24.43
N GLU A 111 -4.68 4.54 25.01
CA GLU A 111 -4.20 3.20 24.64
C GLU A 111 -5.29 2.11 24.78
N ASN A 112 -6.14 2.25 25.80
CA ASN A 112 -7.21 1.30 26.06
C ASN A 112 -8.30 1.33 24.99
N GLU A 113 -8.58 2.48 24.38
CA GLU A 113 -9.56 2.60 23.30
C GLU A 113 -9.06 1.89 22.05
N LEU A 114 -7.77 2.03 21.70
CA LEU A 114 -7.19 1.30 20.59
C LEU A 114 -7.15 -0.21 20.83
N LYS A 115 -6.94 -0.66 22.07
CA LYS A 115 -6.98 -2.08 22.43
C LYS A 115 -8.35 -2.72 22.26
N GLU A 116 -9.43 -1.94 22.21
CA GLU A 116 -10.77 -2.47 21.92
C GLU A 116 -10.96 -2.78 20.42
N ILE A 117 -10.17 -2.16 19.54
CA ILE A 117 -10.30 -2.25 18.09
C ILE A 117 -9.17 -3.08 17.46
N ILE A 118 -7.95 -2.89 17.94
CA ILE A 118 -6.72 -3.50 17.42
C ILE A 118 -6.42 -4.78 18.19
N ASP A 119 -6.40 -5.90 17.47
CA ASP A 119 -5.89 -7.17 17.99
C ASP A 119 -4.39 -7.09 18.24
N GLY A 120 -3.98 -7.07 19.51
CA GLY A 120 -2.58 -7.09 19.88
C GLY A 120 -2.38 -6.94 21.38
N SER A 121 -1.25 -7.46 21.88
CA SER A 121 -0.88 -7.30 23.28
C SER A 121 -0.25 -5.93 23.61
N LYS A 122 0.29 -5.25 22.59
CA LYS A 122 0.97 -3.96 22.68
C LYS A 122 0.54 -3.06 21.53
N MET A 123 0.36 -1.77 21.79
CA MET A 123 0.09 -0.75 20.77
C MET A 123 1.38 -0.27 20.10
N GLU A 124 2.16 -1.23 19.58
CA GLU A 124 3.30 -1.00 18.69
C GLU A 124 2.82 -1.35 17.28
N LEU A 125 2.76 -0.35 16.38
CA LEU A 125 2.09 -0.46 15.08
C LEU A 125 3.11 -0.26 13.96
N LEU A 126 3.15 -1.17 13.00
CA LEU A 126 3.95 -1.04 11.79
C LEU A 126 3.11 -0.39 10.71
N CYS A 127 3.47 0.82 10.28
CA CYS A 127 2.95 1.43 9.06
C CYS A 127 3.51 0.67 7.85
N ILE A 128 2.64 0.01 7.12
CA ILE A 128 2.97 -0.84 5.97
C ILE A 128 2.74 -0.12 4.64
N PHE A 129 1.78 0.80 4.57
CA PHE A 129 1.49 1.60 3.39
C PHE A 129 1.00 3.00 3.78
N TYR A 130 1.22 3.95 2.87
CA TYR A 130 0.48 5.22 2.86
C TYR A 130 0.19 5.66 1.43
N PHE A 131 -0.80 6.53 1.21
CA PHE A 131 -1.03 7.21 -0.06
C PHE A 131 -1.61 8.60 0.14
N TYR A 132 -1.61 9.42 -0.92
CA TYR A 132 -2.15 10.78 -0.85
C TYR A 132 -3.69 10.77 -1.02
N GLY A 133 -4.44 10.53 0.06
CA GLY A 133 -5.91 10.56 0.08
C GLY A 133 -6.49 10.01 1.39
N TYR A 134 -7.82 10.01 1.56
CA TYR A 134 -8.48 9.48 2.76
C TYR A 134 -8.92 8.02 2.58
N PRO A 135 -8.64 7.09 3.51
CA PRO A 135 -7.69 7.19 4.63
C PRO A 135 -6.24 7.07 4.13
N ASP A 136 -5.28 7.73 4.76
CA ASP A 136 -3.95 7.89 4.15
C ASP A 136 -2.88 6.92 4.66
N HIS A 137 -3.06 6.28 5.83
CA HIS A 137 -2.09 5.33 6.42
C HIS A 137 -2.70 3.96 6.73
N PHE A 138 -1.87 2.92 6.59
CA PHE A 138 -2.24 1.53 6.86
C PHE A 138 -1.23 0.87 7.81
N PHE A 139 -1.75 0.25 8.86
CA PHE A 139 -0.99 -0.29 9.97
C PHE A 139 -1.26 -1.77 10.22
N VAL A 140 -0.26 -2.45 10.77
CA VAL A 140 -0.36 -3.79 11.34
C VAL A 140 0.18 -3.75 12.77
N CYS A 141 -0.52 -4.36 13.73
CA CYS A 141 0.02 -4.50 15.07
C CYS A 141 1.20 -5.49 15.07
N THR A 142 2.35 -5.10 15.63
CA THR A 142 3.53 -5.98 15.70
C THR A 142 3.28 -7.22 16.55
N THR A 143 2.29 -7.16 17.45
CA THR A 143 1.89 -8.26 18.34
C THR A 143 0.53 -8.86 17.99
N ASP A 144 0.07 -8.71 16.74
CA ASP A 144 -1.12 -9.39 16.23
C ASP A 144 -1.04 -10.90 16.53
N PRO A 145 -2.11 -11.55 17.03
CA PRO A 145 -2.09 -12.96 17.36
C PRO A 145 -1.83 -13.87 16.14
N ASP A 146 -2.17 -13.46 14.92
CA ASP A 146 -1.86 -14.16 13.68
C ASP A 146 -0.68 -13.52 12.95
N GLN A 147 0.53 -13.86 13.40
CA GLN A 147 1.79 -13.45 12.75
C GLN A 147 1.99 -14.04 11.34
N SER A 148 1.11 -14.95 10.90
CA SER A 148 1.15 -15.49 9.54
C SER A 148 0.35 -14.62 8.57
N ASN A 149 -0.75 -14.03 9.02
CA ASN A 149 -1.68 -13.22 8.23
C ASN A 149 -2.38 -12.16 9.12
N PRO A 150 -1.64 -11.13 9.56
CA PRO A 150 -2.17 -10.20 10.56
C PRO A 150 -3.28 -9.32 9.99
N LYS A 151 -4.07 -8.72 10.88
CA LYS A 151 -5.07 -7.71 10.50
C LYS A 151 -4.39 -6.41 10.06
N VAL A 152 -4.98 -5.79 9.05
CA VAL A 152 -4.60 -4.46 8.56
C VAL A 152 -5.64 -3.46 9.05
N TYR A 153 -5.17 -2.35 9.58
CA TYR A 153 -5.98 -1.24 10.03
C TYR A 153 -5.66 -0.01 9.19
N SER A 154 -6.64 0.84 8.90
CA SER A 154 -6.39 2.13 8.30
C SER A 154 -6.80 3.25 9.23
N THR A 155 -6.15 4.39 9.05
CA THR A 155 -6.38 5.60 9.81
C THR A 155 -6.05 6.77 8.89
N ASP A 156 -6.61 7.93 9.16
CA ASP A 156 -6.30 9.14 8.42
C ASP A 156 -5.38 10.05 9.22
N HIS A 157 -4.42 10.73 8.59
CA HIS A 157 -3.47 11.61 9.26
C HIS A 157 -4.08 12.89 9.84
N GLU A 158 -5.28 13.31 9.43
CA GLU A 158 -5.92 14.52 9.97
C GLU A 158 -6.65 14.23 11.30
N VAL A 159 -7.23 13.03 11.42
CA VAL A 159 -7.93 12.57 12.64
C VAL A 159 -7.18 11.46 13.37
N TYR A 160 -5.97 11.12 12.90
CA TYR A 160 -5.15 9.99 13.32
C TYR A 160 -6.01 8.76 13.64
N PHE A 161 -5.91 8.28 14.87
CA PHE A 161 -6.53 7.08 15.38
C PHE A 161 -7.90 7.31 16.04
N GLU A 162 -8.47 8.53 15.93
CA GLU A 162 -9.87 8.76 16.30
C GLU A 162 -10.81 7.94 15.40
N GLU A 163 -10.44 7.76 14.12
CA GLU A 163 -11.16 6.94 13.15
C GLU A 163 -10.26 5.81 12.62
N ILE A 164 -10.13 4.76 13.41
CA ILE A 164 -9.44 3.53 13.00
C ILE A 164 -10.42 2.48 12.48
N GLU A 165 -10.14 1.95 11.29
CA GLU A 165 -10.97 0.92 10.64
C GLU A 165 -10.20 -0.37 10.38
N ASN A 166 -10.82 -1.51 10.63
CA ASN A 166 -10.30 -2.82 10.26
C ASN A 166 -10.54 -3.08 8.76
N LYS A 167 -9.47 -3.34 8.00
CA LYS A 167 -9.50 -3.60 6.55
C LYS A 167 -9.38 -5.09 6.20
N GLY A 168 -9.58 -5.97 7.17
CA GLY A 168 -9.41 -7.41 7.04
C GLY A 168 -7.98 -7.85 7.30
N ASN A 169 -7.63 -9.03 6.81
CA ASN A 169 -6.28 -9.58 6.96
C ASN A 169 -5.37 -9.16 5.79
N MET A 170 -4.06 -9.27 5.99
CA MET A 170 -3.06 -8.88 5.01
C MET A 170 -3.22 -9.58 3.65
N GLU A 171 -3.55 -10.87 3.64
CA GLU A 171 -3.82 -11.63 2.41
C GLU A 171 -4.92 -10.96 1.58
N THR A 172 -6.08 -10.71 2.17
CA THR A 172 -7.21 -10.05 1.49
C THR A 172 -6.92 -8.58 1.17
N PHE A 173 -6.18 -7.89 2.03
CA PHE A 173 -5.81 -6.50 1.79
C PHE A 173 -4.95 -6.33 0.53
N LEU A 174 -3.97 -7.22 0.31
CA LEU A 174 -3.11 -7.19 -0.87
C LEU A 174 -3.83 -7.55 -2.19
N ASP A 175 -5.00 -8.20 -2.13
CA ASP A 175 -5.80 -8.52 -3.32
C ASP A 175 -6.42 -7.29 -3.98
N ARG A 176 -6.42 -6.15 -3.28
CA ARG A 176 -6.88 -4.85 -3.80
C ARG A 176 -5.94 -4.26 -4.84
N PHE A 177 -4.66 -4.57 -4.80
CA PHE A 177 -3.69 -3.97 -5.71
C PHE A 177 -3.69 -4.63 -7.09
N MET A 178 -3.42 -3.86 -8.13
CA MET A 178 -3.28 -4.37 -9.49
C MET A 178 -1.87 -4.92 -9.75
N THR A 179 -1.77 -5.98 -10.55
CA THR A 179 -0.51 -6.29 -11.25
C THR A 179 -0.26 -5.27 -12.37
N LYS A 180 0.93 -5.30 -12.98
CA LYS A 180 1.24 -4.44 -14.13
C LYS A 180 0.34 -4.75 -15.33
N GLU A 181 -0.05 -6.01 -15.49
CA GLU A 181 -0.97 -6.48 -16.52
C GLU A 181 -2.39 -5.97 -16.26
N GLU A 182 -2.92 -6.13 -15.04
CA GLU A 182 -4.24 -5.58 -14.66
C GLU A 182 -4.27 -4.05 -14.83
N PHE A 183 -3.21 -3.36 -14.42
CA PHE A 183 -3.07 -1.92 -14.62
C PHE A 183 -3.10 -1.53 -16.11
N ARG A 184 -2.37 -2.27 -16.95
CA ARG A 184 -2.38 -2.05 -18.41
C ARG A 184 -3.79 -2.24 -18.99
N GLU A 185 -4.53 -3.24 -18.53
CA GLU A 185 -5.92 -3.48 -18.96
C GLU A 185 -6.82 -2.29 -18.61
N VAL A 186 -6.79 -1.81 -17.37
CA VAL A 186 -7.56 -0.64 -16.92
C VAL A 186 -7.27 0.59 -17.78
N VAL A 187 -5.99 0.89 -18.03
CA VAL A 187 -5.60 2.04 -18.87
C VAL A 187 -6.05 1.85 -20.33
N THR A 188 -5.97 0.61 -20.85
CA THR A 188 -6.41 0.30 -22.22
C THR A 188 -7.90 0.52 -22.38
N GLU A 189 -8.72 0.07 -21.43
CA GLU A 189 -10.17 0.26 -21.41
C GLU A 189 -10.53 1.74 -21.30
N TYR A 190 -9.88 2.47 -20.38
CA TYR A 190 -10.09 3.91 -20.20
C TYR A 190 -9.82 4.71 -21.47
N LEU A 191 -8.63 4.53 -22.08
CA LEU A 191 -8.27 5.23 -23.32
C LEU A 191 -9.12 4.77 -24.51
N GLY A 192 -9.56 3.51 -24.52
CA GLY A 192 -10.46 2.97 -25.54
C GLY A 192 -11.86 3.60 -25.48
N GLY A 193 -12.42 3.77 -24.29
CA GLY A 193 -13.73 4.40 -24.07
C GLY A 193 -13.77 5.85 -24.56
N LYS A 194 -12.67 6.59 -24.39
CA LYS A 194 -12.55 7.99 -24.86
C LYS A 194 -12.54 8.17 -26.38
N LEU A 195 -12.22 7.13 -27.14
CA LEU A 195 -12.20 7.19 -28.60
C LEU A 195 -13.58 6.93 -29.22
N VAL A 196 -14.59 6.60 -28.39
CA VAL A 196 -15.97 6.27 -28.81
C VAL A 196 -16.94 7.44 -28.55
N GLU A 197 -16.53 8.44 -27.77
CA GLU A 197 -17.26 9.72 -27.58
C GLU A 197 -16.81 10.80 -28.57
#